data_AF-X1RNU1-F1
#
_entry.id   AF-X1RNU1-F1
#
_cell.length_a   1.000
_cell.length_b   1.000
_cell.length_c   1.000
_cell.angle_alpha   90.00
_cell.angle_beta   90.00
_cell.angle_gamma   90.00
#
_symmetry.space_group_name_H-M   'P 1'
#
loop_
_entity.id
_entity.type
_entity.pdbx_description
1 polymer ?
#
loop_
_entity_poly.entity_id
_entity_poly.type
_entity_poly.pdbx_seq_one_letter_code
_entity_poly.pdbx_strand_id
1 'polypeptide(L)'
;MPIKEVSDIRRMPRLGKIRLGIKVEPEGKNPYPRATDYFVVPEEIKNIVGDMPKKLNIMFPTEKADEFAQQWLRCYSFTQGLVCKGNGSTAVRKIDVENGYIARHTTAEWVF
;
A
#
# COMPACT_ATOMS: atom_id res chain seq x y z
N MET A 1 10.24 -7.85 3.27
CA MET A 1 11.10 -7.51 4.40
C MET A 1 11.24 -6.00 4.38
N PRO A 2 11.31 -5.33 5.54
CA PRO A 2 11.48 -3.89 5.56
C PRO A 2 12.98 -3.58 5.32
N ILE A 3 13.31 -2.45 4.69
CA ILE A 3 14.69 -2.14 4.26
C ILE A 3 15.60 -2.00 5.49
N LYS A 4 16.78 -2.62 5.44
CA LYS A 4 17.76 -2.55 6.53
C LYS A 4 18.08 -1.08 6.81
N GLU A 5 18.20 -0.70 8.10
CA GLU A 5 18.51 0.66 8.58
C GLU A 5 17.42 1.73 8.30
N VAL A 6 16.54 1.56 7.32
CA VAL A 6 15.42 2.47 7.06
C VAL A 6 14.20 2.16 7.94
N SER A 7 14.08 0.89 8.35
CA SER A 7 12.97 0.39 9.17
C SER A 7 13.10 0.81 10.63
N ASP A 8 14.34 1.05 11.08
CA ASP A 8 14.68 1.45 12.44
C ASP A 8 14.53 2.97 12.65
N ILE A 9 14.35 3.73 11.57
CA ILE A 9 14.10 5.17 11.62
C ILE A 9 12.74 5.40 12.28
N ARG A 10 12.74 6.17 13.37
CA ARG A 10 11.51 6.56 14.07
C ARG A 10 10.67 7.46 13.17
N ARG A 11 9.56 6.90 12.67
CA ARG A 11 8.59 7.63 11.84
C ARG A 11 7.51 8.28 12.71
N MET A 12 6.92 9.36 12.21
CA MET A 12 5.72 9.91 12.84
C MET A 12 4.60 8.85 12.86
N PRO A 13 3.83 8.78 13.96
CA PRO A 13 2.73 7.84 14.05
C PRO A 13 1.68 8.14 12.97
N ARG A 14 1.23 7.09 12.26
CA ARG A 14 0.10 7.22 11.34
C ARG A 14 -1.18 7.35 12.16
N LEU A 15 -1.76 8.55 12.20
CA LEU A 15 -3.02 8.79 12.90
C LEU A 15 -4.23 8.13 12.22
N GLY A 16 -4.23 8.04 10.89
CA GLY A 16 -5.37 7.48 10.18
C GLY A 16 -5.16 7.25 8.69
N LYS A 17 -6.26 7.02 7.98
CA LYS A 17 -6.31 6.87 6.52
C LYS A 17 -7.43 7.73 5.97
N ILE A 18 -7.12 8.57 5.00
CA ILE A 18 -8.11 9.28 4.20
C ILE A 18 -8.48 8.38 3.02
N ARG A 19 -9.78 8.20 2.76
CA ARG A 19 -10.26 7.33 1.68
C ARG A 19 -10.92 8.16 0.57
N LEU A 20 -10.93 7.59 -0.64
CA LEU A 20 -11.56 8.19 -1.84
C LEU A 20 -12.98 7.66 -2.10
N GLY A 21 -13.51 6.85 -1.18
CA GLY A 21 -14.77 6.18 -1.38
C GLY A 21 -15.21 5.37 -0.17
N ILE A 22 -16.43 4.89 -0.24
CA ILE A 22 -17.10 4.11 0.80
C ILE A 22 -17.33 2.67 0.33
N LYS A 23 -17.34 1.74 1.28
CA LYS A 23 -17.77 0.37 1.02
C LYS A 23 -19.29 0.35 1.07
N VAL A 24 -19.94 -0.03 -0.02
CA VAL A 24 -21.38 -0.21 -0.08
C VAL A 24 -21.69 -1.68 0.12
N GLU A 25 -22.59 -1.99 1.05
CA GLU A 25 -23.03 -3.35 1.36
C GLU A 25 -24.53 -3.45 1.04
N PRO A 26 -24.91 -3.82 -0.20
CA PRO A 26 -26.31 -4.00 -0.56
C PRO A 26 -26.84 -5.32 -0.01
N GLU A 27 -28.11 -5.35 0.36
CA GLU A 27 -28.77 -6.58 0.81
C GLU A 27 -28.76 -7.63 -0.32
N GLY A 28 -28.26 -8.83 0.00
CA GLY A 28 -28.19 -9.96 -0.95
C GLY A 28 -27.10 -9.87 -2.02
N LYS A 29 -26.18 -8.89 -1.99
CA LYS A 29 -25.06 -8.79 -2.94
C LYS A 29 -23.71 -8.63 -2.25
N ASN A 30 -22.66 -9.04 -2.95
CA ASN A 30 -21.30 -8.83 -2.47
C ASN A 30 -21.01 -7.33 -2.32
N PRO A 31 -20.36 -6.93 -1.21
CA PRO A 31 -20.03 -5.53 -1.00
C PRO A 31 -19.01 -5.05 -2.02
N TYR A 32 -19.16 -3.81 -2.46
CA TYR A 32 -18.28 -3.21 -3.46
C TYR A 32 -17.85 -1.79 -3.07
N PRO A 33 -16.66 -1.35 -3.50
CA PRO A 33 -16.22 0.03 -3.28
C PRO A 33 -16.99 0.98 -4.21
N ARG A 34 -17.48 2.09 -3.67
CA ARG A 34 -18.06 3.20 -4.44
C ARG A 34 -17.22 4.45 -4.21
N ALA A 35 -16.75 5.05 -5.30
CA ALA A 35 -16.05 6.33 -5.26
C ALA A 35 -16.98 7.46 -4.82
N THR A 36 -16.46 8.39 -4.03
CA THR A 36 -17.14 9.63 -3.61
C THR A 36 -16.48 10.83 -4.27
N ASP A 37 -17.21 11.95 -4.39
CA ASP A 37 -16.67 13.22 -4.89
C ASP A 37 -15.96 14.05 -3.78
N TYR A 38 -16.01 13.57 -2.55
CA TYR A 38 -15.32 14.10 -1.38
C TYR A 38 -14.40 13.05 -0.75
N PHE A 39 -13.44 13.51 0.05
CA PHE A 39 -12.57 12.65 0.85
C PHE A 39 -13.29 12.17 2.10
N VAL A 40 -13.27 10.85 2.34
CA VAL A 40 -13.76 10.27 3.58
C VAL A 40 -12.66 10.39 4.63
N VAL A 41 -12.84 11.32 5.56
CA VAL A 41 -11.87 11.69 6.58
C VAL A 41 -12.19 11.06 7.95
N PRO A 42 -11.16 10.74 8.76
CA PRO A 42 -11.33 10.35 10.16
C PRO A 42 -12.00 11.43 11.00
N GLU A 43 -12.65 11.03 12.09
CA GLU A 43 -13.41 11.93 12.96
C GLU A 43 -12.55 13.02 13.59
N GLU A 44 -11.27 12.73 13.88
CA GLU A 44 -10.37 13.68 14.53
C GLU A 44 -10.10 14.93 13.66
N ILE A 45 -10.18 14.80 12.33
CA ILE A 45 -9.86 15.90 11.42
C ILE A 45 -11.11 16.57 10.83
N LYS A 46 -12.31 15.99 10.99
CA LYS A 46 -13.58 16.59 10.50
C LYS A 46 -13.79 18.00 11.01
N ASN A 47 -13.43 18.28 12.26
CA ASN A 47 -13.56 19.62 12.85
C ASN A 47 -12.66 20.67 12.17
N ILE A 48 -11.61 20.25 11.46
CA ILE A 48 -10.64 21.12 10.81
C ILE A 48 -10.98 21.30 9.32
N VAL A 49 -11.31 20.21 8.63
CA VAL A 49 -11.51 20.21 7.16
C VAL A 49 -12.99 20.13 6.73
N GLY A 50 -13.89 19.92 7.67
CA GLY A 50 -15.32 19.66 7.43
C GLY A 50 -15.63 18.17 7.22
N ASP A 51 -16.92 17.85 7.10
CA ASP A 51 -17.41 16.46 6.97
C ASP A 51 -17.19 15.85 5.57
N MET A 52 -17.30 16.67 4.52
CA MET A 52 -17.20 16.23 3.12
C MET A 52 -16.26 17.13 2.31
N PRO A 53 -14.96 17.22 2.68
CA PRO A 53 -14.01 18.06 1.98
C PRO A 53 -13.76 17.54 0.57
N LYS A 54 -13.86 18.43 -0.44
CA LYS A 54 -13.50 18.12 -1.84
C LYS A 54 -12.05 18.46 -2.18
N LYS A 55 -11.35 19.17 -1.28
CA LYS A 55 -9.95 19.57 -1.40
C LYS A 55 -9.29 19.44 -0.03
N LEU A 56 -8.04 19.00 -0.01
CA LEU A 56 -7.24 18.88 1.21
C LEU A 56 -5.89 19.55 0.98
N ASN A 57 -5.46 20.34 1.96
CA ASN A 57 -4.10 20.86 1.99
C ASN A 57 -3.18 19.75 2.50
N ILE A 58 -2.16 19.41 1.71
CA ILE A 58 -1.14 18.43 2.08
C ILE A 58 0.16 19.15 2.41
N MET A 59 0.90 18.60 3.37
CA MET A 59 2.22 19.07 3.75
C MET A 59 3.12 17.85 3.93
N PHE A 60 4.30 17.90 3.34
CA PHE A 60 5.33 16.91 3.62
C PHE A 60 6.09 17.33 4.89
N PRO A 61 6.41 16.39 5.79
CA PRO A 61 7.09 16.72 7.04
C PRO A 61 8.56 17.11 6.86
N THR A 62 9.14 16.76 5.72
CA THR A 62 10.56 16.95 5.36
C THR A 62 10.66 16.92 3.84
N GLU A 63 11.65 17.63 3.29
CA GLU A 63 11.94 17.64 1.84
C GLU A 63 12.53 16.30 1.36
N LYS A 64 13.06 15.49 2.27
CA LYS A 64 13.65 14.19 1.94
C LYS A 64 12.57 13.13 1.85
N ALA A 65 12.16 12.79 0.62
CA ALA A 65 11.15 11.75 0.34
C ALA A 65 11.44 10.43 1.06
N ASP A 66 12.72 10.09 1.18
CA ASP A 66 13.22 8.86 1.81
C ASP A 66 12.84 8.72 3.28
N GLU A 67 12.65 9.84 4.00
CA GLU A 67 12.36 9.85 5.43
C GLU A 67 10.87 9.54 5.73
N PHE A 68 9.94 9.93 4.84
CA PHE A 68 8.50 9.75 5.07
C PHE A 68 7.84 8.72 4.13
N ALA A 69 8.38 8.49 2.94
CA ALA A 69 7.87 7.47 2.03
C ALA A 69 8.12 6.06 2.60
N GLN A 70 7.16 5.16 2.41
CA GLN A 70 7.36 3.76 2.76
C GLN A 70 8.36 3.14 1.78
N GLN A 71 9.61 2.97 2.21
CA GLN A 71 10.60 2.29 1.40
C GLN A 71 10.46 0.78 1.60
N TRP A 72 9.81 0.12 0.65
CA TRP A 72 9.87 -1.32 0.51
C TRP A 72 10.46 -1.63 -0.85
N LEU A 73 11.51 -2.45 -0.89
CA LEU A 73 11.99 -2.98 -2.16
C LEU A 73 11.05 -4.10 -2.58
N ARG A 74 10.16 -3.80 -3.51
CA ARG A 74 9.15 -4.73 -4.04
C ARG A 74 9.21 -4.72 -5.55
N CYS A 75 9.26 -5.90 -6.14
CA CYS A 75 9.08 -6.09 -7.57
C CYS A 75 7.68 -6.66 -7.82
N TYR A 76 6.95 -6.01 -8.72
CA TYR A 76 5.62 -6.43 -9.13
C TYR A 76 5.65 -6.90 -10.58
N SER A 77 5.08 -8.08 -10.83
CA SER A 77 4.74 -8.55 -12.16
C SER A 77 3.32 -8.10 -12.50
N PHE A 78 3.09 -7.79 -13.77
CA PHE A 78 1.80 -7.36 -14.29
C PHE A 78 0.66 -8.34 -13.97
N THR A 79 0.94 -9.64 -14.01
CA THR A 79 -0.06 -10.71 -13.93
C THR A 79 -0.13 -11.38 -12.57
N GLN A 80 0.99 -11.49 -11.86
CA GLN A 80 1.07 -12.23 -10.59
C GLN A 80 1.18 -11.34 -9.36
N GLY A 81 1.17 -10.01 -9.53
CA GLY A 81 1.33 -9.07 -8.44
C GLY A 81 2.74 -9.12 -7.87
N LEU A 82 2.88 -9.23 -6.54
CA LEU A 82 4.19 -9.18 -5.88
C LEU A 82 5.01 -10.44 -6.17
N VAL A 83 6.13 -10.28 -6.88
CA VAL A 83 7.04 -11.39 -7.26
C VAL A 83 8.35 -11.40 -6.48
N CYS A 84 8.76 -10.28 -5.92
CA CYS A 84 9.97 -10.23 -5.08
C CYS A 84 9.82 -9.15 -4.01
N LYS A 85 10.33 -9.42 -2.81
CA LYS A 85 10.45 -8.45 -1.72
C LYS A 85 11.80 -8.60 -1.04
N GLY A 86 12.49 -7.51 -0.76
CA GLY A 86 13.81 -7.53 -0.13
C GLY A 86 14.06 -6.38 0.82
N ASN A 87 15.21 -6.41 1.49
CA ASN A 87 15.66 -5.39 2.43
C ASN A 87 16.96 -4.67 1.99
N GLY A 88 17.40 -4.89 0.75
CA GLY A 88 18.63 -4.32 0.19
C GLY A 88 19.85 -5.24 0.32
N SER A 89 19.75 -6.30 1.14
CA SER A 89 20.80 -7.31 1.32
C SER A 89 20.32 -8.70 0.94
N THR A 90 19.13 -9.07 1.42
CA THR A 90 18.47 -10.35 1.15
C THR A 90 17.12 -10.11 0.49
N ALA A 91 16.70 -11.03 -0.38
CA ALA A 91 15.42 -10.98 -1.05
C ALA A 91 14.75 -12.34 -1.06
N VAL A 92 13.43 -12.33 -0.93
CA VAL A 92 12.55 -13.49 -1.07
C VAL A 92 11.80 -13.30 -2.38
N ARG A 93 11.93 -14.26 -3.29
CA ARG A 93 11.40 -14.15 -4.65
C ARG A 93 10.54 -15.37 -4.98
N LYS A 94 9.48 -15.12 -5.72
CA LYS A 94 8.58 -16.14 -6.22
C LYS A 94 9.32 -16.99 -7.25
N ILE A 95 9.59 -18.25 -6.91
CA ILE A 95 10.25 -19.21 -7.80
C ILE A 95 9.27 -20.27 -8.27
N ASP A 96 9.43 -20.66 -9.53
CA ASP A 96 8.77 -21.81 -10.13
C ASP A 96 9.41 -23.09 -9.58
N VAL A 97 8.58 -24.02 -9.09
CA VAL A 97 9.03 -25.26 -8.45
C VAL A 97 9.72 -26.19 -9.45
N GLU A 98 9.33 -26.14 -10.72
CA GLU A 98 9.83 -27.06 -11.76
C GLU A 98 11.26 -26.71 -12.18
N ASN A 99 11.57 -25.43 -12.33
CA ASN A 99 12.78 -24.98 -13.02
C ASN A 99 13.64 -23.99 -12.19
N GLY A 100 13.15 -23.53 -11.03
CA GLY A 100 13.89 -22.61 -10.15
C GLY A 100 14.03 -21.18 -10.66
N TYR A 101 13.45 -20.85 -11.82
CA TYR A 101 13.37 -19.49 -12.35
C TYR A 101 12.31 -18.67 -11.65
N ILE A 102 12.28 -17.37 -11.93
CA ILE A 102 11.23 -16.48 -11.41
C ILE A 102 9.89 -16.91 -12.00
N ALA A 103 8.90 -17.13 -11.12
CA ALA A 103 7.56 -17.52 -11.50
C ALA A 103 6.92 -16.49 -12.45
N ARG A 104 6.34 -16.99 -13.55
CA ARG A 104 5.65 -16.20 -14.57
C ARG A 104 4.14 -16.42 -14.48
N HIS A 105 3.38 -15.70 -15.30
CA HIS A 105 1.93 -15.87 -15.40
C HIS A 105 1.50 -17.30 -15.79
N THR A 106 2.39 -18.06 -16.43
CA THR A 106 2.19 -19.43 -16.86
C THR A 106 2.64 -20.47 -15.84
N THR A 107 3.27 -20.07 -14.73
CA THR A 107 3.78 -21.01 -13.72
C THR A 107 2.61 -21.60 -12.93
N ALA A 108 2.48 -22.92 -13.00
CA ALA A 108 1.41 -23.68 -12.34
C ALA A 108 1.59 -23.73 -10.82
N GLU A 109 2.80 -24.03 -10.35
CA GLU A 109 3.14 -24.13 -8.93
C GLU A 109 4.38 -23.28 -8.61
N TRP A 110 4.32 -22.53 -7.51
CA TRP A 110 5.38 -21.61 -7.11
C TRP A 110 5.50 -21.52 -5.59
N VAL A 111 6.70 -21.15 -5.13
CA VAL A 111 7.01 -20.89 -3.71
C VAL A 111 7.74 -19.54 -3.55
N PHE A 112 7.76 -18.98 -2.34
CA PHE A 112 8.47 -17.74 -2.01
C PHE A 112 9.83 -18.00 -1.39
#